data_AF-A0A966VUB4-F1
#
_entry.id   AF-A0A966VUB4-F1
#
_cell.length_a   1.000
_cell.length_b   1.000
_cell.length_c   1.000
_cell.angle_alpha   90.00
_cell.angle_beta   90.00
_cell.angle_gamma   90.00
#
_symmetry.space_group_name_H-M   'P 1'
#
loop_
_entity.id
_entity.type
_entity.pdbx_description
1 polymer ?
#
loop_
_entity_poly.entity_id
_entity_poly.type
_entity_poly.pdbx_seq_one_letter_code
_entity_poly.pdbx_strand_id
1 'polypeptide(L)'
;VVVNGISYPLLLQNPTSNYLYVSLNDRHRDRENGGSLAVWVDFDLARSIVLVNGQYYLRPVLRPFCNSNFGEVEGRVLPAAAAAIVKVYNGTDTASAIPNPDGFFKVRGLNQGNYSVLIDAITPYRDTTISNVAVLTGRDTRIGTITLRQ
;
A
#
# COMPACT_ATOMS: atom_id res chain seq x y z
N VAL A 1 6.92 14.65 10.62
CA VAL A 1 7.10 13.19 10.80
C VAL A 1 7.29 12.92 12.28
N VAL A 2 6.66 11.89 12.84
CA VAL A 2 6.87 11.51 14.24
C VAL A 2 7.66 10.20 14.27
N VAL A 3 8.81 10.20 14.95
CA VAL A 3 9.65 9.00 15.11
C VAL A 3 9.97 8.86 16.60
N ASN A 4 9.62 7.72 17.19
CA ASN A 4 9.79 7.44 18.62
C ASN A 4 9.21 8.55 19.52
N GLY A 5 8.05 9.12 19.15
CA GLY A 5 7.39 10.19 19.89
C GLY A 5 7.98 11.60 19.67
N ILE A 6 9.07 11.72 18.92
CA ILE A 6 9.69 13.02 18.60
C ILE A 6 9.18 13.51 17.24
N SER A 7 8.72 14.77 17.22
CA SER A 7 8.25 15.44 16.00
C SER A 7 9.38 16.13 15.25
N TYR A 8 9.48 15.83 13.96
CA TYR A 8 10.41 16.45 13.01
C TYR A 8 9.63 17.17 11.90
N PRO A 9 10.12 18.32 11.39
CA PRO A 9 9.56 18.95 10.20
C PRO A 9 9.55 17.98 9.00
N LEU A 10 8.50 18.03 8.19
CA LEU A 10 8.46 17.37 6.88
C LEU A 10 8.57 18.45 5.82
N LEU A 11 9.69 18.49 5.11
CA LEU A 11 9.92 19.50 4.09
C LEU A 11 9.50 19.00 2.71
N LEU A 12 8.86 19.85 1.93
CA LEU A 12 8.56 19.54 0.54
C LEU A 12 9.72 19.99 -0.36
N GLN A 13 10.33 19.05 -1.09
CA GLN A 13 11.18 19.43 -2.22
C GLN A 13 10.30 19.68 -3.43
N ASN A 14 10.26 20.91 -3.91
CA ASN A 14 9.30 21.34 -4.92
C ASN A 14 9.95 21.88 -6.21
N PRO A 15 10.84 21.12 -6.88
CA PRO A 15 11.45 21.58 -8.13
C PRO A 15 10.44 21.69 -9.28
N THR A 16 9.26 21.09 -9.12
CA THR A 16 8.19 21.04 -10.13
C THR A 16 7.05 22.00 -9.85
N SER A 17 7.20 23.01 -8.99
CA SER A 17 6.17 24.03 -8.73
C SER A 17 4.78 23.47 -8.39
N ASN A 18 4.73 22.46 -7.53
CA ASN A 18 3.57 21.70 -7.06
C ASN A 18 2.94 20.77 -8.09
N TYR A 19 3.61 20.49 -9.21
CA TYR A 19 3.17 19.46 -10.15
C TYR A 19 3.77 18.09 -9.82
N LEU A 20 2.96 17.03 -10.01
CA LEU A 20 3.41 15.65 -9.99
C LEU A 20 3.29 15.06 -11.39
N TYR A 21 4.36 14.42 -11.86
CA TYR A 21 4.39 13.76 -13.16
C TYR A 21 4.30 12.26 -12.96
N VAL A 22 3.38 11.61 -13.68
CA VAL A 22 3.17 10.16 -13.62
C VAL A 22 3.25 9.60 -15.04
N SER A 23 4.18 8.68 -15.26
CA SER A 23 4.31 8.00 -16.55
C SER A 23 3.28 6.89 -16.68
N LEU A 24 2.39 7.01 -17.68
CA LEU A 24 1.35 6.02 -17.96
C LEU A 24 1.74 5.13 -19.14
N ASN A 25 1.92 3.85 -18.88
CA ASN A 25 2.11 2.81 -19.89
C ASN A 25 0.77 2.12 -20.19
N ASP A 26 0.71 1.35 -21.27
CA ASP A 26 -0.50 0.64 -21.69
C ASP A 26 -1.09 -0.26 -20.60
N ARG A 27 -0.24 -0.94 -19.81
CA ARG A 27 -0.69 -1.77 -18.69
C ARG A 27 -1.39 -1.01 -17.56
N HIS A 28 -1.17 0.30 -17.42
CA HIS A 28 -1.80 1.12 -16.37
C HIS A 28 -3.22 1.60 -16.74
N ARG A 29 -3.65 1.32 -17.97
CA ARG A 29 -4.84 1.91 -18.58
C ARG A 29 -5.93 0.86 -18.66
N ASP A 30 -7.05 1.12 -17.98
CA ASP A 30 -8.26 0.36 -18.21
C ASP A 30 -8.92 0.86 -19.49
N ARG A 31 -8.94 0.01 -20.53
CA ARG A 31 -9.57 0.32 -21.82
C ARG A 31 -10.85 -0.49 -21.90
N GLU A 32 -11.95 0.11 -21.46
CA GLU A 32 -13.26 -0.52 -21.58
C GLU A 32 -13.75 -0.49 -23.04
N ASN A 33 -14.64 -1.43 -23.39
CA ASN A 33 -15.31 -1.41 -24.68
C ASN A 33 -16.13 -0.11 -24.81
N GLY A 34 -15.75 0.76 -25.73
CA GLY A 34 -16.39 2.07 -25.93
C GLY A 34 -15.43 3.27 -25.89
N GLY A 35 -14.14 3.06 -25.66
CA GLY A 35 -13.12 4.12 -25.76
C GLY A 35 -12.88 4.90 -24.47
N SER A 36 -13.54 4.53 -23.37
CA SER A 36 -13.29 5.08 -22.03
C SER A 36 -11.91 4.63 -21.52
N LEU A 37 -11.18 5.56 -20.91
CA LEU A 37 -9.90 5.32 -20.25
C LEU A 37 -10.02 5.61 -18.76
N ALA A 38 -9.77 4.60 -17.92
CA ALA A 38 -9.67 4.77 -16.47
C ALA A 38 -8.25 4.43 -15.97
N VAL A 39 -7.76 5.21 -15.01
CA VAL A 39 -6.45 5.02 -14.37
C VAL A 39 -6.58 5.37 -12.90
N TRP A 40 -6.06 4.51 -12.02
CA TRP A 40 -5.83 4.82 -10.62
C TRP A 40 -4.39 5.25 -10.41
N VAL A 41 -4.15 6.16 -9.48
CA VAL A 41 -2.80 6.56 -9.05
C VAL A 41 -2.74 6.44 -7.54
N ASP A 42 -1.96 5.49 -7.05
CA ASP A 42 -1.67 5.34 -5.63
C ASP A 42 -0.48 6.23 -5.22
N PHE A 43 -0.55 6.75 -4.00
CA PHE A 43 0.51 7.55 -3.40
C PHE A 43 1.15 6.76 -2.24
N ASP A 44 2.32 6.18 -2.51
CA ASP A 44 3.03 5.35 -1.54
C ASP A 44 3.71 6.23 -0.49
N LEU A 45 2.96 6.57 0.56
CA LEU A 45 3.43 7.48 1.61
C LEU A 45 4.69 6.93 2.32
N ALA A 46 4.76 5.61 2.54
CA ALA A 46 5.87 4.97 3.25
C ALA A 46 7.19 5.13 2.49
N ARG A 47 7.17 5.05 1.15
CA ARG A 47 8.34 5.29 0.29
C ARG A 47 8.54 6.76 -0.08
N SER A 48 7.56 7.62 0.22
CA SER A 48 7.59 9.04 -0.12
C SER A 48 8.25 9.92 0.94
N ILE A 49 8.53 9.39 2.14
CA ILE A 49 9.24 10.11 3.20
C ILE A 49 10.69 9.64 3.21
N VAL A 50 11.63 10.55 2.93
CA VAL A 50 13.06 10.25 2.88
C VAL A 50 13.83 11.07 3.91
N LEU A 51 14.81 10.45 4.58
CA LEU A 51 15.72 11.12 5.50
C LEU A 51 17.02 11.46 4.76
N VAL A 52 17.36 12.75 4.70
CA VAL A 52 18.59 13.24 4.06
C VAL A 52 19.26 14.21 5.03
N ASN A 53 20.50 13.91 5.43
CA ASN A 53 21.31 14.73 6.33
C ASN A 53 20.56 15.15 7.63
N GLY A 54 19.82 14.22 8.23
CA GLY A 54 19.08 14.46 9.48
C GLY A 54 17.72 15.17 9.31
N GLN A 55 17.30 15.47 8.07
CA GLN A 55 16.04 16.15 7.78
C GLN A 55 15.11 15.28 6.94
N TYR A 56 13.82 15.28 7.26
CA TYR A 56 12.81 14.54 6.52
C TYR A 56 12.26 15.36 5.36
N TYR A 57 12.19 14.73 4.20
CA TYR A 57 11.62 15.30 2.99
C TYR A 57 10.46 14.45 2.47
N LEU A 58 9.44 15.13 1.95
CA LEU A 58 8.40 14.52 1.14
C LEU A 58 8.85 14.53 -0.32
N ARG A 59 9.08 13.34 -0.87
CA ARG A 59 9.37 13.11 -2.29
C ARG A 59 8.35 12.10 -2.83
N PRO A 60 7.27 12.56 -3.47
CA PRO A 60 6.18 11.66 -3.78
C PRO A 60 6.55 10.51 -4.71
N VAL A 61 6.21 9.29 -4.31
CA VAL A 61 6.29 8.06 -5.09
C VAL A 61 4.87 7.70 -5.50
N LEU A 62 4.61 7.76 -6.81
CA LEU A 62 3.29 7.50 -7.38
C LEU A 62 3.30 6.21 -8.18
N ARG A 63 2.26 5.40 -7.98
CA ARG A 63 2.08 4.11 -8.65
C ARG A 63 0.78 4.13 -9.46
N PRO A 64 0.85 4.29 -10.80
CA PRO A 64 -0.32 4.16 -11.65
C PRO A 64 -0.70 2.69 -11.84
N PHE A 65 -1.99 2.39 -11.83
CA PHE A 65 -2.53 1.05 -12.10
C PHE A 65 -3.98 1.12 -12.63
N CYS A 66 -4.52 -0.02 -13.07
CA CYS A 66 -5.95 -0.20 -13.33
C CYS A 66 -6.42 -1.52 -12.71
N ASN A 67 -7.74 -1.71 -12.59
CA ASN A 67 -8.27 -2.91 -11.95
C ASN A 67 -8.16 -4.13 -12.86
N SER A 68 -8.27 -3.97 -14.18
CA SER A 68 -8.22 -5.08 -15.14
C SER A 68 -6.85 -5.73 -15.30
N ASN A 69 -5.75 -4.97 -15.15
CA ASN A 69 -4.38 -5.47 -15.38
C ASN A 69 -3.57 -5.75 -14.10
N PHE A 70 -4.12 -5.43 -12.93
CA PHE A 70 -3.48 -5.63 -11.63
C PHE A 70 -4.37 -6.45 -10.71
N GLY A 71 -3.77 -7.03 -9.67
CA GLY A 71 -4.49 -7.73 -8.63
C GLY A 71 -4.70 -6.88 -7.38
N GLU A 72 -5.60 -7.35 -6.54
CA GLU A 72 -5.93 -6.76 -5.26
C GLU A 72 -5.91 -7.81 -4.15
N VAL A 73 -5.61 -7.39 -2.92
CA VAL A 73 -5.72 -8.21 -1.71
C VAL A 73 -6.54 -7.45 -0.68
N GLU A 74 -7.57 -8.09 -0.13
CA GLU A 74 -8.41 -7.52 0.92
C GLU A 74 -8.64 -8.50 2.07
N GLY A 75 -8.89 -7.93 3.25
CA GLY A 75 -9.16 -8.68 4.47
C GLY A 75 -9.55 -7.77 5.62
N ARG A 76 -9.65 -8.37 6.82
CA ARG A 76 -9.95 -7.63 8.05
C ARG A 76 -9.01 -8.05 9.17
N VAL A 77 -8.39 -7.11 9.86
CA VAL A 77 -7.52 -7.36 11.03
C VAL A 77 -8.26 -7.01 12.30
N LEU A 78 -8.34 -7.94 13.25
CA LEU A 78 -8.97 -7.74 14.55
C LEU A 78 -8.04 -8.20 15.69
N PRO A 79 -8.15 -7.60 16.89
CA PRO A 79 -8.99 -6.44 17.20
C PRO A 79 -8.38 -5.12 16.69
N ALA A 80 -9.20 -4.08 16.52
CA ALA A 80 -8.74 -2.75 16.11
C ALA A 80 -7.68 -2.15 17.07
N ALA A 81 -7.72 -2.56 18.35
CA ALA A 81 -6.73 -2.20 19.36
C ALA A 81 -5.30 -2.67 19.03
N ALA A 82 -5.12 -3.59 18.08
CA ALA A 82 -3.80 -4.00 17.60
C ALA A 82 -3.10 -2.95 16.74
N ALA A 83 -3.82 -1.89 16.31
CA ALA A 83 -3.29 -0.76 15.54
C ALA A 83 -2.35 -1.18 14.40
N ALA A 84 -2.74 -2.24 13.69
CA ALA A 84 -1.82 -2.95 12.82
C ALA A 84 -1.53 -2.17 11.53
N ILE A 85 -0.35 -2.40 10.96
CA ILE A 85 0.01 -2.02 9.59
C ILE A 85 0.09 -3.30 8.77
N VAL A 86 -0.63 -3.34 7.65
CA VAL A 86 -0.59 -4.48 6.73
C VAL A 86 0.43 -4.21 5.65
N LYS A 87 1.39 -5.12 5.48
CA LYS A 87 2.40 -5.12 4.42
C LYS A 87 2.16 -6.32 3.50
N VAL A 88 1.87 -6.06 2.23
CA VAL A 88 1.72 -7.10 1.19
C VAL A 88 2.97 -7.05 0.32
N TYR A 89 3.76 -8.12 0.31
CA TYR A 89 5.07 -8.12 -0.35
C TYR A 89 5.45 -9.46 -0.99
N ASN A 90 6.29 -9.38 -2.02
CA ASN A 90 7.03 -10.48 -2.59
C ASN A 90 8.46 -10.00 -2.95
N GLY A 91 9.23 -10.80 -3.72
CA GLY A 91 10.61 -10.43 -4.08
C GLY A 91 10.76 -9.18 -4.94
N THR A 92 9.68 -8.66 -5.52
CA THR A 92 9.70 -7.56 -6.50
C THR A 92 8.74 -6.41 -6.20
N ASP A 93 7.77 -6.64 -5.32
CA ASP A 93 6.67 -5.71 -5.07
C ASP A 93 6.38 -5.63 -3.57
N THR A 94 6.06 -4.44 -3.11
CA THR A 94 5.67 -4.18 -1.73
C THR A 94 4.66 -3.04 -1.74
N ALA A 95 3.58 -3.23 -1.02
CA ALA A 95 2.56 -2.23 -0.76
C ALA A 95 2.11 -2.34 0.70
N SER A 96 1.58 -1.25 1.25
CA SER A 96 1.12 -1.21 2.64
C SER A 96 -0.27 -0.59 2.74
N ALA A 97 -1.03 -1.02 3.74
CA ALA A 97 -2.30 -0.43 4.10
C ALA A 97 -2.41 -0.28 5.62
N ILE A 98 -3.05 0.80 6.05
CA ILE A 98 -3.53 0.96 7.42
C ILE A 98 -4.99 0.53 7.40
N PRO A 99 -5.39 -0.51 8.14
CA PRO A 99 -6.79 -0.90 8.23
C PRO A 99 -7.67 0.22 8.76
N ASN A 100 -8.90 0.27 8.28
CA ASN A 100 -9.96 1.13 8.79
C ASN A 100 -10.27 0.80 10.27
N PRO A 101 -11.03 1.66 10.98
CA PRO A 101 -11.41 1.40 12.38
C PRO A 101 -12.15 0.07 12.61
N ASP A 102 -12.84 -0.46 11.60
CA ASP A 102 -13.50 -1.77 11.62
C ASP A 102 -12.55 -2.93 11.30
N GLY A 103 -11.27 -2.65 11.11
CA GLY A 103 -10.21 -3.57 10.74
C GLY A 103 -10.09 -3.87 9.25
N PHE A 104 -10.99 -3.36 8.40
CA PHE A 104 -10.95 -3.66 6.96
C PHE A 104 -9.74 -3.02 6.30
N PHE A 105 -9.04 -3.75 5.44
CA PHE A 105 -8.00 -3.21 4.57
C PHE A 105 -8.14 -3.72 3.15
N LYS A 106 -7.66 -2.93 2.19
CA LYS A 106 -7.57 -3.31 0.79
C LYS A 106 -6.30 -2.72 0.17
N VAL A 107 -5.51 -3.57 -0.46
CA VAL A 107 -4.30 -3.22 -1.20
C VAL A 107 -4.57 -3.49 -2.68
N ARG A 108 -4.31 -2.50 -3.53
CA ARG A 108 -4.60 -2.56 -4.98
C ARG A 108 -3.33 -2.30 -5.79
N GLY A 109 -3.39 -2.54 -7.10
CA GLY A 109 -2.28 -2.25 -8.00
C GLY A 109 -1.08 -3.18 -7.82
N LEU A 110 -1.32 -4.41 -7.38
CA LEU A 110 -0.32 -5.46 -7.23
C LEU A 110 -0.09 -6.18 -8.55
N ASN A 111 1.15 -6.52 -8.87
CA ASN A 111 1.41 -7.40 -10.01
C ASN A 111 0.89 -8.82 -9.70
N GLN A 112 0.55 -9.59 -10.73
CA GLN A 112 0.25 -11.01 -10.53
C GLN A 112 1.48 -11.72 -9.94
N GLY A 113 1.26 -12.53 -8.91
CA GLY A 113 2.33 -13.26 -8.23
C GLY A 113 1.89 -13.87 -6.92
N ASN A 114 2.84 -14.51 -6.23
CA ASN A 114 2.62 -15.07 -4.91
C ASN A 114 3.20 -14.13 -3.85
N TYR A 115 2.39 -13.74 -2.87
CA TYR A 115 2.73 -12.73 -1.87
C TYR A 115 2.71 -13.30 -0.45
N SER A 116 3.44 -12.63 0.43
CA SER A 116 3.27 -12.70 1.87
C SER A 116 2.52 -11.46 2.35
N VAL A 117 1.63 -11.64 3.31
CA VAL A 117 0.91 -10.55 3.98
C VAL A 117 1.34 -10.55 5.44
N LEU A 118 2.15 -9.57 5.82
CA LEU A 118 2.57 -9.32 7.19
C LEU A 118 1.60 -8.34 7.84
N ILE A 119 1.10 -8.71 9.00
CA ILE A 119 0.30 -7.88 9.88
C ILE A 119 1.22 -7.51 11.04
N ASP A 120 1.75 -6.30 10.98
CA ASP A 120 2.69 -5.69 11.93
C ASP A 120 1.87 -4.97 13.00
N ALA A 121 1.89 -5.46 14.24
CA ALA A 121 0.97 -5.06 15.29
C ALA A 121 1.70 -4.42 16.48
N ILE A 122 0.99 -3.57 17.23
CA ILE A 122 1.55 -3.02 18.47
C ILE A 122 1.43 -4.02 19.62
N THR A 123 2.39 -4.00 20.55
CA THR A 123 2.35 -4.73 21.83
C THR A 123 1.02 -4.46 22.55
N PRO A 124 0.35 -5.48 23.13
CA PRO A 124 0.81 -6.86 23.32
C PRO A 124 0.51 -7.83 22.16
N TYR A 125 -0.05 -7.36 21.04
CA TYR A 125 -0.41 -8.26 19.93
C TYR A 125 0.84 -8.71 19.17
N ARG A 126 0.83 -9.96 18.74
CA ARG A 126 1.92 -10.57 17.97
C ARG A 126 1.71 -10.35 16.49
N ASP A 127 2.80 -10.03 15.81
CA ASP A 127 2.86 -10.03 14.36
C ASP A 127 2.41 -11.37 13.79
N THR A 128 1.71 -11.32 12.65
CA THR A 128 1.24 -12.51 11.95
C THR A 128 1.59 -12.38 10.48
N THR A 129 2.11 -13.46 9.87
CA THR A 129 2.38 -13.50 8.44
C THR A 129 1.55 -14.59 7.77
N ILE A 130 0.78 -14.22 6.76
CA ILE A 130 0.10 -15.16 5.86
C ILE A 130 0.99 -15.32 4.63
N SER A 131 1.52 -16.52 4.43
CA SER A 131 2.35 -16.84 3.27
C SER A 131 1.50 -17.40 2.13
N ASN A 132 2.07 -17.39 0.93
CA ASN A 132 1.48 -18.02 -0.26
C ASN A 132 0.11 -17.47 -0.68
N VAL A 133 -0.09 -16.16 -0.56
CA VAL A 133 -1.28 -15.48 -1.07
C VAL A 133 -1.14 -15.27 -2.58
N ALA A 134 -1.88 -16.07 -3.36
CA ALA A 134 -1.89 -15.98 -4.82
C ALA A 134 -2.71 -14.75 -5.28
N VAL A 135 -2.02 -13.77 -5.85
CA VAL A 135 -2.61 -12.56 -6.44
C VAL A 135 -2.71 -12.75 -7.95
N LEU A 136 -3.90 -12.61 -8.50
CA LEU A 136 -4.18 -12.72 -9.93
C LEU A 136 -4.63 -11.38 -10.50
N THR A 137 -4.23 -11.09 -11.74
CA THR A 137 -4.66 -9.90 -12.46
C THR A 137 -6.19 -9.89 -12.64
N GLY A 138 -6.82 -8.72 -12.43
CA GLY A 138 -8.27 -8.55 -12.58
C GLY A 138 -9.08 -9.22 -11.48
N ARG A 139 -8.44 -9.66 -10.38
CA ARG A 139 -9.08 -10.39 -9.29
C ARG A 139 -8.85 -9.72 -7.94
N ASP A 140 -9.88 -9.86 -7.11
CA ASP A 140 -9.87 -9.47 -5.71
C ASP A 140 -9.59 -10.71 -4.84
N THR A 141 -8.42 -10.72 -4.21
CA THR A 141 -7.95 -11.84 -3.39
C THR A 141 -8.38 -11.61 -1.94
N ARG A 142 -9.37 -12.38 -1.48
CA ARG A 142 -9.91 -12.26 -0.12
C ARG A 142 -9.19 -13.21 0.83
N ILE A 143 -8.50 -12.66 1.83
CA ILE A 143 -7.81 -13.46 2.85
C ILE A 143 -8.57 -13.57 4.18
N GLY A 144 -9.82 -13.05 4.21
CA GLY A 144 -10.72 -13.19 5.34
C GLY A 144 -10.35 -12.32 6.55
N THR A 145 -10.81 -12.75 7.73
CA THR A 145 -10.53 -12.07 8.99
C THR A 145 -9.31 -12.69 9.68
N ILE A 146 -8.32 -11.87 9.98
CA ILE A 146 -7.13 -12.20 10.76
C ILE A 146 -7.37 -11.74 12.19
N THR A 147 -7.47 -12.68 13.12
CA THR A 147 -7.57 -12.38 14.56
C THR A 147 -6.21 -12.54 15.22
N LEU A 148 -5.62 -11.42 15.63
CA LEU A 148 -4.33 -11.37 16.29
C LEU A 148 -4.44 -11.86 17.73
N ARG A 149 -3.34 -12.45 18.22
CA ARG A 149 -3.19 -12.98 19.57
C ARG A 149 -2.12 -12.19 20.32
N GLN A 150 -2.23 -12.17 21.65
CA GLN A 150 -1.21 -11.62 22.56
C GLN A 150 -0.19 -12.70 22.92
#